data_AF-A0A9N9HXR8-F1
#
_entry.id   AF-A0A9N9HXR8-F1
#
_cell.length_a   1.000
_cell.length_b   1.000
_cell.length_c   1.000
_cell.angle_alpha   90.00
_cell.angle_beta   90.00
_cell.angle_gamma   90.00
#
_symmetry.space_group_name_H-M   'P 1'
#
loop_
_entity.id
_entity.type
_entity.pdbx_description
1 polymer ?
#
loop_
_entity_poly.entity_id
_entity_poly.type
_entity_poly.pdbx_seq_one_letter_code
_entity_poly.pdbx_strand_id
1 'polypeptide(L)'
;MGNIFGEGIQFREGKPIQLLKYVEDSDKHGEIILCEEALDIVRKIDEPVSVIAVVGSYRKGKSWFANVLHGRCDGFELGSKTEGCTRGIYMWNEPFFHKGKRIIVLDCEGIDDPKQ
;
A
#
# COMPACT_ATOMS: atom_id res chain seq x y z
N MET A 1 9.38 -7.26 -17.45
CA MET A 1 10.39 -6.37 -16.82
C MET A 1 10.90 -7.07 -15.58
N GLY A 2 12.21 -7.27 -15.47
CA GLY A 2 12.83 -7.99 -14.34
C GLY A 2 13.16 -7.08 -13.16
N ASN A 3 13.51 -7.69 -12.03
CA ASN A 3 13.94 -6.99 -10.82
C ASN A 3 15.19 -6.13 -11.10
N ILE A 4 15.08 -4.81 -10.88
CA ILE A 4 16.18 -3.84 -11.10
C ILE A 4 17.00 -3.55 -9.84
N PHE A 5 16.63 -4.12 -8.68
CA PHE A 5 17.24 -3.82 -7.37
C PHE A 5 18.25 -4.90 -6.92
N GLY A 6 18.63 -5.81 -7.81
CA GLY A 6 19.60 -6.87 -7.55
C GLY A 6 18.98 -8.20 -7.11
N GLU A 7 19.81 -9.25 -7.03
CA GLU A 7 19.37 -10.64 -6.78
C GLU A 7 18.71 -10.86 -5.41
N GLY A 8 18.97 -9.97 -4.44
CA GLY A 8 18.45 -10.13 -3.07
C GLY A 8 16.95 -9.89 -2.89
N ILE A 9 16.26 -9.34 -3.90
CA ILE A 9 14.90 -8.79 -3.68
C ILE A 9 13.72 -9.54 -4.33
N GLN A 10 13.83 -10.48 -5.26
CA GLN A 10 12.67 -11.12 -5.94
C GLN A 10 11.56 -10.16 -6.48
N PHE A 11 11.34 -10.21 -7.78
CA PHE A 11 10.18 -9.60 -8.41
C PHE A 11 8.87 -10.29 -7.97
N ARG A 12 7.87 -9.51 -7.54
CA ARG A 12 6.55 -10.00 -7.10
C ARG A 12 5.46 -9.45 -8.01
N GLU A 13 4.62 -10.33 -8.54
CA GLU A 13 3.43 -9.91 -9.30
C GLU A 13 2.36 -9.29 -8.39
N GLY A 14 1.39 -8.62 -9.00
CA GLY A 14 0.31 -7.92 -8.32
C GLY A 14 0.25 -6.44 -8.66
N LYS A 15 -0.59 -5.74 -7.90
CA LYS A 15 -0.89 -4.32 -8.02
C LYS A 15 -1.31 -3.75 -6.66
N PRO A 16 -1.15 -2.42 -6.45
CA PRO A 16 -1.75 -1.77 -5.30
C PRO A 16 -3.27 -1.80 -5.38
N ILE A 17 -3.93 -2.10 -4.27
CA ILE A 17 -5.38 -1.95 -4.07
C ILE A 17 -5.63 -1.12 -2.82
N GLN A 18 -6.71 -0.35 -2.80
CA GLN A 18 -7.05 0.46 -1.63
C GLN A 18 -7.57 -0.46 -0.52
N LEU A 19 -7.06 -0.29 0.70
CA LEU A 19 -7.51 -1.02 1.90
C LEU A 19 -8.40 -0.13 2.76
N LEU A 20 -7.96 1.10 2.97
CA LEU A 20 -8.70 2.13 3.69
C LEU A 20 -8.83 3.37 2.82
N LYS A 21 -10.03 3.93 2.79
CA LYS A 21 -10.35 5.19 2.13
C LYS A 21 -10.94 6.16 3.16
N TYR A 22 -10.46 7.39 3.17
CA TYR A 22 -11.14 8.47 3.86
C TYR A 22 -12.16 9.13 2.91
N VAL A 23 -13.38 9.35 3.39
CA VAL A 23 -14.46 10.02 2.66
C VAL A 23 -14.88 11.24 3.46
N GLU A 24 -14.81 12.42 2.83
CA GLU A 24 -15.35 13.65 3.39
C GLU A 24 -16.88 13.63 3.34
N ASP A 25 -17.52 13.96 4.46
CA ASP A 25 -18.94 14.30 4.53
C ASP A 25 -19.02 15.80 4.78
N SER A 26 -19.76 16.53 3.94
CA SER A 26 -19.83 18.00 3.98
C SER A 26 -20.43 18.55 5.28
N ASP A 27 -21.17 17.73 6.02
CA ASP A 27 -21.91 18.14 7.22
C ASP A 27 -21.51 17.37 8.50
N LYS A 28 -20.48 16.51 8.44
CA LYS A 28 -20.00 15.69 9.57
C LYS A 28 -18.47 15.52 9.58
N HIS A 29 -17.94 14.89 10.62
CA HIS A 29 -16.57 14.35 10.57
C HIS A 29 -16.49 13.29 9.48
N GLY A 30 -15.45 13.35 8.63
CA GLY A 30 -15.29 12.37 7.55
C GLY A 30 -15.13 10.94 8.08
N GLU A 31 -15.43 9.98 7.21
CA GLU A 31 -15.51 8.57 7.55
C GLU A 31 -14.33 7.79 6.97
N ILE A 32 -13.88 6.76 7.70
CA ILE A 32 -12.90 5.79 7.22
C ILE A 32 -13.64 4.54 6.77
N ILE A 33 -13.55 4.24 5.48
CA ILE A 33 -14.20 3.10 4.83
C ILE A 33 -13.16 2.03 4.53
N LEU A 34 -13.46 0.78 4.93
CA LEU A 34 -12.71 -0.40 4.53
C LEU A 34 -13.14 -0.85 3.13
N CYS A 35 -12.17 -1.17 2.28
CA CYS A 35 -12.45 -1.71 0.95
C CYS A 35 -12.60 -3.24 1.03
N GLU A 36 -13.80 -3.75 0.73
CA GLU A 36 -14.10 -5.19 0.82
C GLU A 36 -13.21 -6.05 -0.09
N GLU A 37 -12.81 -5.57 -1.27
CA GLU A 37 -11.87 -6.30 -2.16
C GLU A 37 -10.55 -6.63 -1.44
N ALA A 38 -10.01 -5.68 -0.68
CA ALA A 38 -8.80 -5.90 0.10
C ALA A 38 -9.05 -6.82 1.30
N LEU A 39 -10.19 -6.66 1.98
CA LEU A 39 -10.56 -7.52 3.10
C LEU A 39 -10.74 -8.99 2.68
N ASP A 40 -11.29 -9.25 1.52
CA ASP A 40 -11.49 -10.61 1.01
C ASP A 40 -10.17 -11.33 0.75
N ILE A 41 -9.11 -10.59 0.42
CA ILE A 41 -7.75 -11.15 0.31
C ILE A 41 -7.23 -11.50 1.70
N VAL A 42 -7.37 -10.59 2.67
CA VAL A 42 -6.91 -10.82 4.05
C VAL A 42 -7.65 -11.99 4.70
N ARG A 43 -8.96 -12.12 4.49
CA ARG A 43 -9.81 -13.19 5.03
C ARG A 43 -9.44 -14.59 4.52
N LYS A 44 -8.75 -14.69 3.38
CA LYS A 44 -8.29 -15.96 2.79
C LYS A 44 -6.92 -16.41 3.30
N ILE A 45 -6.29 -15.65 4.18
CA ILE A 45 -4.96 -15.97 4.71
C ILE A 45 -5.12 -16.84 5.96
N ASP A 46 -4.74 -18.11 5.84
CA ASP A 46 -4.73 -19.05 6.97
C ASP A 46 -3.39 -19.05 7.73
N GLU A 47 -2.32 -18.51 7.13
CA GLU A 47 -1.00 -18.47 7.76
C GLU A 47 -0.84 -17.28 8.73
N PRO A 48 0.11 -17.33 9.68
CA PRO A 48 0.44 -16.17 10.51
C PRO A 48 0.83 -14.95 9.65
N VAL A 49 0.21 -13.80 9.92
CA VAL A 49 0.43 -12.58 9.15
C VAL A 49 1.56 -11.72 9.74
N SER A 50 2.38 -11.15 8.87
CA SER A 50 3.30 -10.05 9.19
C SER A 50 3.00 -8.87 8.27
N VAL A 51 2.88 -7.67 8.85
CA VAL A 51 2.58 -6.45 8.09
C VAL A 51 3.80 -5.54 8.07
N ILE A 52 4.15 -5.02 6.90
CA ILE A 52 5.15 -3.96 6.72
C ILE A 52 4.40 -2.71 6.28
N ALA A 53 4.30 -1.71 7.16
CA ALA A 53 3.67 -0.43 6.83
C ALA A 53 4.72 0.66 6.62
N VAL A 54 4.64 1.38 5.51
CA VAL A 54 5.56 2.47 5.18
C VAL A 54 4.87 3.80 5.44
N VAL A 55 5.29 4.48 6.51
CA VAL A 55 4.67 5.73 7.01
C VAL A 55 5.70 6.85 7.05
N GLY A 56 5.27 8.10 6.87
CA GLY A 56 6.13 9.29 6.92
C GLY A 56 5.58 10.45 6.09
N SER A 57 6.29 11.59 6.10
CA SER A 57 5.82 12.81 5.45
C SER A 57 5.56 12.65 3.95
N TYR A 58 4.72 13.55 3.43
CA TYR A 58 4.35 13.59 2.02
C TYR A 58 5.58 13.76 1.11
N ARG A 59 5.61 13.02 -0.01
CA ARG A 59 6.70 13.02 -1.04
C ARG A 59 8.11 12.70 -0.53
N LYS A 60 8.26 11.81 0.45
CA LYS A 60 9.56 11.33 0.95
C LYS A 60 9.94 9.90 0.51
N GLY A 61 9.39 9.42 -0.61
CA GLY A 61 9.81 8.14 -1.21
C GLY A 61 9.20 6.88 -0.58
N LYS A 62 8.08 7.00 0.15
CA LYS A 62 7.37 5.86 0.77
C LYS A 62 6.94 4.81 -0.25
N SER A 63 6.14 5.22 -1.23
CA SER A 63 5.66 4.36 -2.31
C SER A 63 6.80 3.77 -3.13
N TRP A 64 7.91 4.51 -3.28
CA TRP A 64 9.12 3.98 -3.91
C TRP A 64 9.75 2.86 -3.09
N PHE A 65 9.92 3.06 -1.77
CA PHE A 65 10.43 2.01 -0.89
C PHE A 65 9.49 0.79 -0.83
N ALA A 66 8.17 1.00 -0.79
CA ALA A 66 7.20 -0.07 -0.87
C ALA A 66 7.34 -0.88 -2.18
N ASN A 67 7.55 -0.20 -3.32
CA ASN A 67 7.80 -0.86 -4.61
C ASN A 67 9.10 -1.67 -4.63
N VAL A 68 10.17 -1.18 -3.98
CA VAL A 68 11.43 -1.91 -3.81
C VAL A 68 11.19 -3.23 -3.08
N LEU A 69 10.33 -3.30 -2.07
CA LEU A 69 9.99 -4.56 -1.38
C LEU A 69 9.35 -5.61 -2.30
N HIS A 70 8.78 -5.19 -3.43
CA HIS A 70 8.23 -6.07 -4.46
C HIS A 70 9.20 -6.31 -5.62
N GLY A 71 10.40 -5.73 -5.60
CA GLY A 71 11.34 -5.81 -6.72
C GLY A 71 10.86 -5.06 -7.96
N ARG A 72 10.04 -4.02 -7.79
CA ARG A 72 9.36 -3.29 -8.86
C ARG A 72 9.58 -1.78 -8.77
N CYS A 73 9.35 -1.08 -9.87
CA CYS A 73 9.30 0.39 -9.91
C CYS A 73 7.96 0.94 -10.43
N ASP A 74 7.04 0.05 -10.80
CA ASP A 74 5.77 0.32 -11.49
C ASP A 74 4.54 -0.12 -10.65
N GLY A 75 4.68 -0.16 -9.32
CA GLY A 75 3.63 -0.59 -8.39
C GLY A 75 2.81 0.56 -7.81
N PHE A 76 2.93 0.81 -6.50
CA PHE A 76 2.34 1.95 -5.80
C PHE A 76 2.66 3.27 -6.51
N GLU A 77 1.65 4.13 -6.64
CA GLU A 77 1.76 5.39 -7.36
C GLU A 77 2.72 6.35 -6.66
N LEU A 78 3.71 6.86 -7.41
CA LEU A 78 4.67 7.84 -6.92
C LEU A 78 4.05 9.25 -7.03
N GLY A 79 3.31 9.66 -5.99
CA GLY A 79 2.79 11.01 -5.73
C GLY A 79 2.75 12.02 -6.89
N SER A 80 1.68 12.01 -7.70
CA SER A 80 1.46 13.04 -8.73
C SER A 80 0.00 13.26 -9.16
N LYS A 81 -1.01 12.80 -8.41
CA LYS A 81 -2.39 13.22 -8.70
C LYS A 81 -2.72 14.50 -7.94
N THR A 82 -2.86 15.58 -8.70
CA THR A 82 -3.24 16.92 -8.24
C THR A 82 -4.71 17.00 -7.79
N GLU A 83 -5.49 15.94 -8.03
CA GLU A 83 -6.85 15.72 -7.52
C GLU A 83 -6.79 14.59 -6.48
N GLY A 84 -7.52 14.73 -5.35
CA GLY A 84 -7.33 13.97 -4.10
C GLY A 84 -7.43 12.44 -4.19
N CYS A 85 -6.40 11.78 -4.73
CA CYS A 85 -6.44 10.37 -5.12
C CYS A 85 -5.60 9.40 -4.27
N THR A 86 -5.06 9.80 -3.12
CA THR A 86 -4.48 8.84 -2.17
C THR A 86 -4.75 9.23 -0.73
N ARG A 87 -6.02 9.48 -0.38
CA ARG A 87 -6.38 9.52 1.03
C ARG A 87 -6.64 8.11 1.56
N GLY A 88 -5.86 7.70 2.56
CA GLY A 88 -5.96 6.40 3.20
C GLY A 88 -4.75 5.49 3.00
N ILE A 89 -5.00 4.17 2.99
CA ILE A 89 -3.95 3.13 3.03
C ILE A 89 -4.15 2.17 1.88
N TYR A 90 -3.07 1.89 1.15
CA TYR A 90 -3.04 0.93 0.06
C TYR A 90 -2.29 -0.34 0.48
N MET A 91 -2.72 -1.46 -0.06
CA MET A 91 -2.17 -2.80 0.17
C MET A 91 -1.73 -3.40 -1.17
N TRP A 92 -0.66 -4.20 -1.17
CA TRP A 92 -0.35 -5.05 -2.32
C TRP A 92 -1.30 -6.25 -2.37
N ASN A 93 -1.98 -6.47 -3.50
CA ASN A 93 -3.04 -7.48 -3.60
C ASN A 93 -2.55 -8.94 -3.59
N GLU A 94 -1.25 -9.19 -3.75
CA GLU A 94 -0.65 -10.53 -3.72
C GLU A 94 0.31 -10.68 -2.52
N PRO A 95 -0.19 -11.02 -1.32
CA PRO A 95 0.66 -11.20 -0.14
C PRO A 95 1.63 -12.37 -0.32
N PHE A 96 2.91 -12.15 -0.04
CA PHE A 96 3.96 -13.14 -0.32
C PHE A 96 4.38 -13.88 0.94
N PHE A 97 4.80 -15.14 0.79
CA PHE A 97 5.26 -15.94 1.91
C PHE A 97 6.74 -15.66 2.25
N HIS A 98 7.06 -15.48 3.52
CA HIS A 98 8.43 -15.35 4.00
C HIS A 98 8.56 -15.90 5.43
N LYS A 99 9.48 -16.86 5.63
CA LYS A 99 9.83 -17.42 6.95
C LYS A 99 8.62 -17.85 7.80
N GLY A 100 7.69 -18.61 7.22
CA GLY A 100 6.53 -19.13 7.95
C GLY A 100 5.37 -18.15 8.09
N LYS A 101 5.43 -16.99 7.43
CA LYS A 101 4.41 -15.93 7.55
C LYS A 101 3.97 -15.40 6.19
N ARG A 102 2.73 -14.95 6.12
CA ARG A 102 2.19 -14.19 4.99
C ARG A 102 2.50 -12.71 5.18
N ILE A 103 3.28 -12.13 4.28
CA ILE A 103 3.69 -10.72 4.32
C ILE A 103 2.70 -9.86 3.55
N ILE A 104 2.19 -8.83 4.22
CA ILE A 104 1.38 -7.76 3.62
C ILE A 104 2.19 -6.47 3.66
N VAL A 105 2.31 -5.78 2.52
CA VAL A 105 2.96 -4.47 2.43
C VAL A 105 1.88 -3.40 2.29
N LEU A 106 1.96 -2.38 3.14
CA LEU A 106 1.06 -1.24 3.15
C LEU A 106 1.83 0.04 2.82
N ASP A 107 1.33 0.80 1.84
CA ASP A 107 1.77 2.16 1.55
C ASP A 107 0.73 3.14 2.12
N CYS A 108 1.18 4.02 3.00
CA CYS A 108 0.31 4.94 3.73
C CYS A 108 0.39 6.35 3.17
N GLU A 109 -0.71 7.09 3.29
CA GLU A 109 -0.77 8.52 3.03
C GLU A 109 0.34 9.29 3.79
N GLY A 110 0.80 10.40 3.19
CA GLY A 110 1.74 11.29 3.86
C GLY A 110 1.07 12.09 4.98
N ILE A 111 1.68 12.10 6.16
CA ILE A 111 1.11 12.75 7.37
C ILE A 111 0.97 14.28 7.19
N ASP A 112 1.84 14.91 6.40
CA ASP A 112 1.87 16.36 6.20
C ASP A 112 1.46 16.76 4.78
N ASP A 113 0.51 16.02 4.17
CA ASP A 113 0.00 16.42 2.85
C ASP A 113 -0.75 17.76 3.00
N PRO A 114 -0.33 18.85 2.32
CA PRO A 114 -0.97 20.16 2.43
C PRO A 114 -2.42 20.20 1.91
N LYS A 115 -2.93 19.07 1.39
CA LYS A 115 -4.32 18.89 0.95
C LYS A 115 -5.17 18.06 1.94
N GLN A 116 -4.69 17.78 3.15
CA GLN A 116 -5.52 17.17 4.20
C GLN A 116 -6.60 18.11 4.70
#